data_AF-A0A6F9DIR0-F1
#
_entry.id   AF-A0A6F9DIR0-F1
#
_cell.length_a   1.000
_cell.length_b   1.000
_cell.length_c   1.000
_cell.angle_alpha   90.00
_cell.angle_beta   90.00
_cell.angle_gamma   90.00
#
_symmetry.space_group_name_H-M   'P 1'
#
loop_
_entity.id
_entity.type
_entity.pdbx_description
1 polymer ?
#
loop_
_entity_poly.entity_id
_entity_poly.type
_entity_poly.pdbx_seq_one_letter_code
_entity_poly.pdbx_strand_id
1 'polypeptide(L)'
;MQQLYSRALAILMHVLIITMQVLAMPIGIQIGKIFWCVPSSNSMDVANTVVCWQGEHIAYILIGLLVAIAVFILYPIWLIRSIRFEVISSNARKHEGYLQLKHCEYVFDLDTSWIDRQFLSFGSFRRFWIYHKPINHIFKLIVLCFYAGLFNDRLVQASLIFASLLIMLVMCMIRIPFRVTSFNIPLLWSWLCLCCNSVIGAMQNIPEIQSAFLLPSYIEGELILINVSWLVGMALFVVYFVLRLKGIICANVPLWPSMLHHGMDGLNKNTRRYMVAAINGKSAVKQALNCPALLAPVHLLAHHIQVVNALACESEYIDDPLHSTLRDALDDLIDLHSKLVPQSIFTESLKMNVQSTVTDLMEVLPAFTKRLRQRQFDMILVPPVRRRLLLKMFAISCFMRGRQQQPAHEPGVRKLWTAPDSRHLIYDEGFHEDTEEESIIDVDNIEIIEADERMTVSHHSFGTFNFPAEVPGPSTTDV
;
A
#
# COMPACT_ATOMS: atom_id res chain seq x y z
N MET A 1 -11.77 11.57 12.06
CA MET A 1 -11.35 11.18 13.42
C MET A 1 -11.32 9.65 13.59
N GLN A 2 -12.41 8.91 13.35
CA GLN A 2 -12.42 7.44 13.46
C GLN A 2 -11.43 6.72 12.51
N GLN A 3 -11.32 7.12 11.24
CA GLN A 3 -10.34 6.56 10.29
C GLN A 3 -8.87 6.86 10.64
N LEU A 4 -8.59 7.97 11.33
CA LEU A 4 -7.23 8.29 11.80
C LEU A 4 -6.86 7.39 12.99
N TYR A 5 -7.82 7.11 13.87
CA TYR A 5 -7.64 6.20 14.99
C TYR A 5 -7.42 4.75 14.54
N SER A 6 -8.17 4.27 13.53
CA SER A 6 -7.99 2.92 12.98
C SER A 6 -6.61 2.74 12.34
N ARG A 7 -6.15 3.72 11.54
CA ARG A 7 -4.81 3.70 10.92
C ARG A 7 -3.69 3.65 11.97
N ALA A 8 -3.75 4.49 12.99
CA ALA A 8 -2.76 4.50 14.06
C ALA A 8 -2.70 3.16 14.82
N LEU A 9 -3.87 2.59 15.13
CA LEU A 9 -3.98 1.29 15.79
C LEU A 9 -3.43 0.15 14.93
N ALA A 10 -3.69 0.17 13.62
CA ALA A 10 -3.20 -0.85 12.71
C ALA A 10 -1.67 -0.79 12.53
N ILE A 11 -1.09 0.42 12.48
CA ILE A 11 0.36 0.61 12.49
C ILE A 11 0.97 0.09 13.80
N LEU A 12 0.35 0.43 14.94
CA LEU A 12 0.80 -0.05 16.26
C LEU A 12 0.79 -1.59 16.33
N MET A 13 -0.27 -2.22 15.84
CA MET A 13 -0.36 -3.68 15.76
C MET A 13 0.75 -4.27 14.89
N HIS A 14 1.07 -3.63 13.77
CA HIS A 14 2.15 -4.10 12.89
C HIS A 14 3.52 -4.00 13.57
N VAL A 15 3.80 -2.87 14.24
CA VAL A 15 5.02 -2.68 15.04
C VAL A 15 5.09 -3.75 16.13
N LEU A 16 4.00 -3.99 16.86
CA LEU A 16 3.91 -5.01 17.90
C LEU A 16 4.23 -6.41 17.36
N ILE A 17 3.73 -6.76 16.18
CA ILE A 17 4.01 -8.04 15.53
C ILE A 17 5.51 -8.18 15.22
N ILE A 18 6.14 -7.12 14.69
CA ILE A 18 7.57 -7.14 14.39
C ILE A 18 8.40 -7.22 15.67
N THR A 19 8.08 -6.41 16.68
CA THR A 19 8.82 -6.42 17.95
C THR A 19 8.71 -7.76 18.65
N MET A 20 7.53 -8.38 18.67
CA MET A 20 7.35 -9.72 19.23
C MET A 20 8.18 -10.76 18.49
N GLN A 21 8.27 -10.69 17.16
CA GLN A 21 9.07 -11.62 16.36
C GLN A 21 10.58 -11.48 16.64
N VAL A 22 11.07 -10.27 16.86
CA VAL A 22 12.48 -10.01 17.17
C VAL A 22 12.82 -10.40 18.61
N LEU A 23 11.97 -10.03 19.57
CA LEU A 23 12.19 -10.28 21.00
C LEU A 23 11.93 -11.73 21.44
N ALA A 24 11.24 -12.53 20.61
CA ALA A 24 10.93 -13.92 20.92
C ALA A 24 12.16 -14.74 21.30
N MET A 25 13.23 -14.70 20.50
CA MET A 25 14.44 -15.50 20.76
C MET A 25 15.17 -15.07 22.03
N PRO A 26 15.49 -13.78 22.25
CA PRO A 26 16.10 -13.32 23.50
C PRO A 26 15.29 -13.70 24.74
N ILE A 27 13.97 -13.48 24.72
CA ILE A 27 13.08 -13.85 25.85
C ILE A 27 13.11 -15.36 26.07
N GLY A 28 13.00 -16.14 24.98
CA GLY A 28 13.02 -17.58 25.03
C GLY A 28 14.32 -18.16 25.58
N ILE A 29 15.47 -17.59 25.22
CA ILE A 29 16.78 -18.00 25.74
C ILE A 29 16.84 -17.77 27.26
N GLN A 30 16.39 -16.62 27.75
CA GLN A 30 16.39 -16.33 29.19
C GLN A 30 15.48 -17.29 29.95
N ILE A 31 14.30 -17.60 29.41
CA ILE A 31 13.41 -18.61 29.98
C ILE A 31 14.06 -20.00 29.96
N GLY A 32 14.71 -20.37 28.85
CA GLY A 32 15.40 -21.65 28.70
C GLY A 32 16.50 -21.87 29.74
N LYS A 33 17.28 -20.82 30.05
CA LYS A 33 18.33 -20.88 31.08
C LYS A 33 17.79 -21.13 32.48
N ILE A 34 16.51 -20.85 32.76
CA ILE A 34 15.91 -21.16 34.05
C ILE A 34 15.87 -22.67 34.29
N PHE A 35 15.80 -23.47 33.22
CA PHE A 35 15.74 -24.93 33.32
C PHE A 35 17.11 -25.60 33.47
N TRP A 36 18.20 -24.84 33.43
CA TRP A 36 19.55 -25.39 33.48
C TRP A 36 20.00 -25.62 34.92
N CYS A 37 20.17 -26.89 35.27
CA CYS A 37 20.68 -27.34 36.55
C CYS A 37 22.04 -27.99 36.37
N VAL A 38 23.03 -27.52 37.11
CA VAL A 38 24.37 -28.10 37.08
C VAL A 38 24.36 -29.45 37.81
N PRO A 39 24.74 -30.57 37.17
CA PRO A 39 24.62 -31.90 37.77
C PRO A 39 25.52 -32.10 39.00
N SER A 40 26.62 -31.35 39.14
CA SER A 40 27.56 -31.49 40.26
C SER A 40 27.09 -30.82 41.56
N SER A 41 26.43 -29.67 41.47
CA SER A 41 26.00 -28.87 42.63
C SER A 41 24.49 -28.87 42.84
N ASN A 42 23.72 -29.40 41.88
CA ASN A 42 22.25 -29.29 41.80
C ASN A 42 21.76 -27.84 41.99
N SER A 43 22.58 -26.87 41.60
CA SER A 43 22.25 -25.45 41.63
C SER A 43 21.88 -24.98 40.22
N MET A 44 21.03 -23.96 40.17
CA MET A 44 20.66 -23.31 38.92
C MET A 44 21.89 -22.61 38.30
N ASP A 45 22.11 -22.77 37.00
CA ASP A 45 23.28 -22.21 36.29
C ASP A 45 23.32 -20.67 36.33
N VAL A 46 22.16 -20.02 36.29
CA VAL A 46 22.04 -18.55 36.31
C VAL A 46 22.19 -17.98 37.73
N ALA A 47 21.71 -18.72 38.73
CA ALA A 47 21.70 -18.30 40.13
C ALA A 47 22.20 -19.45 41.01
N ASN A 48 23.53 -19.53 41.17
CA ASN A 48 24.20 -20.60 41.92
C ASN A 48 23.75 -20.74 43.38
N THR A 49 23.05 -19.75 43.93
CA THR A 49 22.48 -19.78 45.29
C THR A 49 21.16 -20.54 45.38
N VAL A 50 20.46 -20.73 44.25
CA VAL A 50 19.16 -21.40 44.21
C VAL A 50 19.37 -22.88 43.88
N VAL A 51 18.91 -23.75 44.78
CA VAL A 51 18.95 -25.20 44.57
C VAL A 51 17.80 -25.61 43.64
N CYS A 52 18.11 -26.42 42.64
CA CYS A 52 17.14 -26.90 41.68
C CYS A 52 16.03 -27.72 42.35
N TRP A 53 14.82 -27.55 41.83
CA TRP A 53 13.58 -28.20 42.29
C TRP A 53 13.10 -27.81 43.69
N GLN A 54 13.66 -26.77 44.30
CA GLN A 54 13.10 -26.15 45.50
C GLN A 54 12.04 -25.11 45.17
N GLY A 55 11.28 -24.66 46.18
CA GLY A 55 10.15 -23.74 46.02
C GLY A 55 10.50 -22.46 45.26
N GLU A 56 11.68 -21.88 45.50
CA GLU A 56 12.16 -20.69 44.78
C GLU A 56 12.38 -20.96 43.29
N HIS A 57 13.03 -22.08 42.95
CA HIS A 57 13.24 -22.48 41.56
C HIS A 57 11.91 -22.76 40.83
N ILE A 58 10.98 -23.44 41.50
CA ILE A 58 9.65 -23.75 40.96
C ILE A 58 8.88 -22.46 40.68
N ALA A 59 8.99 -21.43 41.53
CA ALA A 59 8.36 -20.14 41.30
C ALA A 59 8.88 -19.45 40.02
N TYR A 60 10.21 -19.46 39.79
CA TYR A 60 10.80 -18.93 38.56
C TYR A 60 10.35 -19.71 37.32
N ILE A 61 10.30 -21.05 37.39
CA ILE A 61 9.80 -21.90 36.30
C ILE A 61 8.35 -21.55 35.98
N LEU A 62 7.48 -21.39 36.98
CA LEU A 62 6.07 -21.11 36.77
C LEU A 62 5.85 -19.78 36.03
N ILE A 63 6.55 -18.73 36.46
CA ILE A 63 6.48 -17.41 35.81
C ILE A 63 7.06 -17.48 34.39
N GLY A 64 8.21 -18.13 34.22
CA GLY A 64 8.84 -18.32 32.91
C GLY A 64 7.95 -19.10 31.94
N LEU A 65 7.29 -20.16 32.41
CA LEU A 65 6.36 -20.96 31.63
C LEU A 65 5.11 -20.15 31.23
N LEU A 66 4.57 -19.32 32.14
CA LEU A 66 3.43 -18.45 31.83
C LEU A 66 3.79 -17.46 30.69
N VAL A 67 4.97 -16.84 30.77
CA VAL A 67 5.47 -15.96 29.70
C VAL A 67 5.71 -16.75 28.40
N ALA A 68 6.29 -17.95 28.50
CA ALA A 68 6.52 -18.81 27.33
C ALA A 68 5.21 -19.21 26.64
N ILE A 69 4.16 -19.58 27.39
CA ILE A 69 2.84 -19.90 26.85
C ILE A 69 2.24 -18.67 26.15
N ALA A 70 2.31 -17.49 26.77
CA ALA A 70 1.80 -16.27 26.16
C ALA A 70 2.51 -15.94 24.85
N VAL A 71 3.85 -15.97 24.84
CA VAL A 71 4.67 -15.57 23.70
C VAL A 71 4.72 -16.63 22.60
N PHE A 72 4.88 -17.91 22.94
CA PHE A 72 5.11 -18.96 21.94
C PHE A 72 3.90 -19.83 21.60
N ILE A 73 2.80 -19.74 22.35
CA ILE A 73 1.58 -20.50 22.08
C ILE A 73 0.41 -19.56 21.76
N LEU A 74 0.04 -18.66 22.68
CA LEU A 74 -1.13 -17.79 22.49
C LEU A 74 -0.93 -16.81 21.32
N TYR A 75 0.24 -16.18 21.23
CA TYR A 75 0.54 -15.24 20.14
C TYR A 75 0.51 -15.87 18.73
N PRO A 76 1.17 -17.00 18.42
CA PRO A 76 1.06 -17.61 17.10
C PRO A 76 -0.35 -18.16 16.83
N ILE A 77 -1.08 -18.66 17.83
CA ILE A 77 -2.49 -19.07 17.66
C ILE A 77 -3.34 -17.87 17.26
N TRP A 78 -3.17 -16.74 17.94
CA TRP A 78 -3.84 -15.48 17.59
C TRP A 78 -3.52 -15.05 16.17
N LEU A 79 -2.23 -15.05 15.77
CA LEU A 79 -1.82 -14.74 14.40
C LEU A 79 -2.44 -15.68 13.36
N ILE A 80 -2.43 -16.99 13.59
CA ILE A 80 -3.02 -17.98 12.68
C ILE A 80 -4.51 -17.73 12.55
N ARG A 81 -5.21 -17.46 13.66
CA ARG A 81 -6.64 -17.16 13.67
C ARG A 81 -6.93 -15.88 12.87
N SER A 82 -6.17 -14.80 13.09
CA SER A 82 -6.32 -13.55 12.35
C SER A 82 -6.08 -13.74 10.85
N ILE A 83 -5.02 -14.46 10.47
CA ILE A 83 -4.72 -14.76 9.05
C ILE A 83 -5.83 -15.62 8.42
N ARG A 84 -6.32 -16.62 9.14
CA ARG A 84 -7.35 -17.55 8.62
C ARG A 84 -8.66 -16.83 8.30
N PHE A 85 -9.04 -15.81 9.07
CA PHE A 85 -10.23 -15.02 8.80
C PHE A 85 -10.15 -14.24 7.48
N GLU A 86 -8.95 -13.82 7.07
CA GLU A 86 -8.75 -13.06 5.83
C GLU A 86 -8.48 -13.94 4.59
N VAL A 87 -8.32 -15.25 4.79
CA VAL A 87 -8.11 -16.21 3.71
C VAL A 87 -9.47 -16.65 3.14
N ILE A 88 -9.93 -15.95 2.11
CA ILE A 88 -11.27 -16.16 1.51
C ILE A 88 -11.35 -17.44 0.67
N SER A 89 -10.32 -17.77 -0.11
CA SER A 89 -10.36 -18.91 -1.03
C SER A 89 -9.24 -19.92 -0.80
N SER A 90 -9.54 -21.20 -0.92
CA SER A 90 -8.55 -22.29 -0.89
C SER A 90 -7.63 -22.29 -2.11
N ASN A 91 -8.15 -21.89 -3.28
CA ASN A 91 -7.41 -21.87 -4.54
C ASN A 91 -6.35 -20.75 -4.54
N ALA A 92 -5.10 -21.11 -4.84
CA ALA A 92 -3.97 -20.18 -4.88
C ALA A 92 -4.15 -19.03 -5.89
N ARG A 93 -4.73 -19.30 -7.07
CA ARG A 93 -4.93 -18.28 -8.11
C ARG A 93 -5.99 -17.25 -7.71
N LYS A 94 -7.11 -17.72 -7.17
CA LYS A 94 -8.20 -16.84 -6.70
C LYS A 94 -7.76 -15.98 -5.51
N HIS A 95 -6.98 -16.56 -4.60
CA HIS A 95 -6.43 -15.82 -3.47
C HIS A 95 -5.44 -14.75 -3.92
N GLU A 96 -4.59 -15.05 -4.91
CA GLU A 96 -3.66 -14.09 -5.47
C GLU A 96 -4.37 -12.92 -6.16
N GLY A 97 -5.40 -13.21 -6.99
CA GLY A 97 -6.22 -12.18 -7.62
C GLY A 97 -6.95 -11.30 -6.61
N TYR A 98 -7.47 -11.89 -5.52
CA TYR A 98 -8.09 -11.13 -4.43
C TYR A 98 -7.09 -10.20 -3.72
N LEU A 99 -5.89 -10.69 -3.42
CA LEU A 99 -4.84 -9.87 -2.80
C LEU A 99 -4.40 -8.72 -3.72
N GLN A 100 -4.27 -8.98 -5.02
CA GLN A 100 -3.95 -7.95 -6.00
C GLN A 100 -5.06 -6.89 -6.04
N LEU A 101 -6.32 -7.29 -6.08
CA LEU A 101 -7.46 -6.38 -6.07
C LEU A 101 -7.48 -5.48 -4.83
N LYS A 102 -7.40 -6.07 -3.63
CA LYS A 102 -7.35 -5.30 -2.37
C LYS A 102 -6.14 -4.39 -2.27
N HIS A 103 -5.01 -4.80 -2.84
CA HIS A 103 -3.85 -3.94 -2.94
C HIS A 103 -4.10 -2.75 -3.89
N CYS A 104 -4.79 -2.96 -5.03
CA CYS A 104 -5.17 -1.87 -5.93
C CYS A 104 -6.08 -0.86 -5.24
N GLU A 105 -7.14 -1.34 -4.57
CA GLU A 105 -8.05 -0.48 -3.83
C GLU A 105 -7.33 0.40 -2.81
N TYR A 106 -6.30 -0.15 -2.15
CA TYR A 106 -5.47 0.62 -1.22
C TYR A 106 -4.57 1.65 -1.92
N VAL A 107 -3.89 1.28 -3.02
CA VAL A 107 -3.02 2.19 -3.77
C VAL A 107 -3.79 3.39 -4.31
N PHE A 108 -5.02 3.17 -4.76
CA PHE A 108 -5.88 4.22 -5.28
C PHE A 108 -6.72 4.93 -4.21
N ASP A 109 -6.47 4.66 -2.91
CA ASP A 109 -7.17 5.28 -1.78
C ASP A 109 -8.71 5.11 -1.86
N LEU A 110 -9.16 3.96 -2.40
CA LEU A 110 -10.56 3.56 -2.46
C LEU A 110 -11.00 2.91 -1.13
N ASP A 111 -10.17 2.04 -0.57
CA ASP A 111 -10.43 1.30 0.67
C ASP A 111 -9.17 1.23 1.56
N THR A 112 -9.33 1.40 2.88
CA THR A 112 -8.24 1.27 3.86
C THR A 112 -8.14 -0.12 4.47
N SER A 113 -9.03 -1.05 4.09
CA SER A 113 -9.08 -2.42 4.61
C SER A 113 -7.74 -3.16 4.51
N TRP A 114 -6.86 -2.79 3.56
CA TRP A 114 -5.50 -3.32 3.45
C TRP A 114 -4.70 -3.22 4.75
N ILE A 115 -4.73 -2.04 5.37
CA ILE A 115 -4.03 -1.79 6.63
C ILE A 115 -4.87 -2.33 7.79
N ASP A 116 -6.18 -2.04 7.80
CA ASP A 116 -7.06 -2.35 8.92
C ASP A 116 -7.16 -3.86 9.19
N ARG A 117 -7.16 -4.68 8.13
CA ARG A 117 -7.19 -6.15 8.21
C ARG A 117 -5.80 -6.80 8.23
N GLN A 118 -4.74 -6.01 8.40
CA GLN A 118 -3.37 -6.48 8.55
C GLN A 118 -2.83 -7.31 7.37
N PHE A 119 -3.25 -7.01 6.13
CA PHE A 119 -2.73 -7.70 4.94
C PHE A 119 -1.22 -7.55 4.79
N LEU A 120 -0.62 -6.48 5.34
CA LEU A 120 0.84 -6.30 5.44
C LEU A 120 1.56 -7.44 6.18
N SER A 121 0.86 -8.18 7.04
CA SER A 121 1.46 -9.26 7.80
C SER A 121 1.73 -10.51 6.97
N PHE A 122 0.91 -10.79 5.95
CA PHE A 122 1.00 -12.03 5.16
C PHE A 122 1.04 -11.82 3.65
N GLY A 123 0.64 -10.65 3.14
CA GLY A 123 0.52 -10.36 1.72
C GLY A 123 1.84 -10.45 0.94
N SER A 124 2.99 -10.45 1.62
CA SER A 124 4.32 -10.61 1.02
C SER A 124 4.68 -12.08 0.68
N PHE A 125 3.97 -13.04 1.27
CA PHE A 125 4.26 -14.47 1.11
C PHE A 125 3.38 -15.11 0.04
N ARG A 126 3.91 -16.13 -0.62
CA ARG A 126 3.12 -16.99 -1.51
C ARG A 126 2.12 -17.81 -0.71
N ARG A 127 1.07 -18.32 -1.37
CA ARG A 127 -0.04 -19.10 -0.75
C ARG A 127 0.42 -20.16 0.26
N PHE A 128 1.42 -20.96 -0.09
CA PHE A 128 1.93 -22.03 0.78
C PHE A 128 2.56 -21.48 2.07
N TRP A 129 3.18 -20.30 1.99
CA TRP A 129 3.92 -19.64 3.06
C TRP A 129 3.15 -18.49 3.71
N ILE A 130 1.83 -18.42 3.56
CA ILE A 130 1.00 -17.39 4.23
C ILE A 130 1.22 -17.41 5.75
N TYR A 131 1.39 -18.61 6.31
CA TYR A 131 1.65 -18.82 7.73
C TYR A 131 3.16 -18.78 8.08
N HIS A 132 4.02 -18.20 7.24
CA HIS A 132 5.46 -18.19 7.47
C HIS A 132 5.86 -17.56 8.80
N LYS A 133 5.26 -16.41 9.17
CA LYS A 133 5.53 -15.75 10.47
C LYS A 133 5.19 -16.63 11.69
N PRO A 134 3.98 -17.20 11.81
CA PRO A 134 3.69 -18.11 12.91
C PRO A 134 4.48 -19.43 12.85
N ILE A 135 4.75 -19.98 11.66
CA ILE A 135 5.61 -21.17 11.50
C ILE A 135 7.03 -20.88 12.00
N ASN A 136 7.62 -19.73 11.65
CA ASN A 136 8.94 -19.34 12.15
C ASN A 136 8.95 -19.16 13.67
N HIS A 137 7.83 -18.72 14.25
CA HIS A 137 7.68 -18.59 15.70
C HIS A 137 7.62 -19.95 16.41
N ILE A 138 6.87 -20.90 15.84
CA ILE A 138 6.83 -22.29 16.33
C ILE A 138 8.20 -22.96 16.15
N PHE A 139 8.89 -22.67 15.05
CA PHE A 139 10.25 -23.16 14.83
C PHE A 139 11.22 -22.66 15.91
N LYS A 140 11.17 -21.37 16.26
CA LYS A 140 11.93 -20.81 17.39
C LYS A 140 11.63 -21.55 18.70
N LEU A 141 10.35 -21.86 18.97
CA LEU A 141 9.97 -22.66 20.14
C LEU A 141 10.62 -24.05 20.13
N ILE A 142 10.62 -24.76 18.99
CA ILE A 142 11.26 -26.08 18.86
C ILE A 142 12.76 -25.99 19.15
N VAL A 143 13.46 -25.01 18.57
CA VAL A 143 14.88 -24.76 18.83
C VAL A 143 15.12 -24.48 20.32
N LEU A 144 14.25 -23.70 20.95
CA LEU A 144 14.33 -23.40 22.38
C LEU A 144 14.07 -24.62 23.27
N CYS A 145 13.16 -25.51 22.88
CA CYS A 145 12.93 -26.76 23.58
C CYS A 145 14.17 -27.66 23.54
N PHE A 146 14.85 -27.77 22.39
CA PHE A 146 16.13 -28.47 22.31
C PHE A 146 17.19 -27.78 23.18
N TYR A 147 17.28 -26.46 23.11
CA TYR A 147 18.22 -25.67 23.90
C TYR A 147 18.01 -25.84 25.42
N ALA A 148 16.78 -25.79 25.90
CA ALA A 148 16.46 -25.91 27.32
C ALA A 148 16.54 -27.36 27.83
N GLY A 149 16.00 -28.31 27.07
CA GLY A 149 15.81 -29.70 27.51
C GLY A 149 17.06 -30.59 27.41
N LEU A 150 17.97 -30.30 26.48
CA LEU A 150 19.14 -31.16 26.20
C LEU A 150 20.45 -30.57 26.72
N PHE A 151 20.40 -29.75 27.76
CA PHE A 151 21.58 -29.09 28.33
C PHE A 151 22.69 -30.07 28.76
N ASN A 152 22.30 -31.25 29.26
CA ASN A 152 23.25 -32.27 29.72
C ASN A 152 23.98 -32.95 28.54
N ASP A 153 23.29 -33.12 27.40
CA ASP A 153 23.80 -33.82 26.22
C ASP A 153 24.08 -32.83 25.08
N ARG A 154 25.14 -32.03 25.23
CA ARG A 154 25.48 -30.92 24.31
C ARG A 154 25.61 -31.34 22.85
N LEU A 155 26.11 -32.56 22.58
CA LEU A 155 26.21 -33.09 21.22
C LEU A 155 24.83 -33.33 20.59
N VAL A 156 23.91 -33.95 21.35
CA VAL A 156 22.54 -34.21 20.89
C VAL A 156 21.78 -32.89 20.71
N GLN A 157 21.97 -31.95 21.64
CA GLN A 157 21.43 -30.60 21.54
C GLN A 157 21.88 -29.89 20.25
N ALA A 158 23.19 -29.80 20.02
CA ALA A 158 23.74 -29.09 18.86
C ALA A 158 23.36 -29.76 17.53
N SER A 159 23.37 -31.09 17.47
CA SER A 159 22.99 -31.85 16.27
C SER A 159 21.51 -31.71 15.92
N LEU A 160 20.60 -31.72 16.90
CA LEU A 160 19.17 -31.50 16.66
C LEU A 160 18.87 -30.06 16.24
N ILE A 161 19.55 -29.07 16.84
CA ILE A 161 19.43 -27.67 16.40
C ILE A 161 19.91 -27.53 14.96
N PHE A 162 21.08 -28.06 14.60
CA PHE A 162 21.57 -28.07 13.22
C PHE A 162 20.59 -28.75 12.26
N ALA A 163 20.11 -29.95 12.59
CA ALA A 163 19.16 -30.68 11.77
C ALA A 163 17.86 -29.86 11.53
N SER A 164 17.35 -29.19 12.56
CA SER A 164 16.17 -28.34 12.44
C SER A 164 16.39 -27.13 11.52
N LEU A 165 17.55 -26.46 11.62
CA LEU A 165 17.94 -25.35 10.75
C LEU A 165 18.11 -25.82 9.30
N LEU A 166 18.74 -26.98 9.10
CA LEU A 166 18.94 -27.57 7.78
C LEU A 166 17.61 -27.93 7.10
N ILE A 167 16.66 -28.52 7.84
CA ILE A 167 15.32 -28.81 7.34
C ILE A 167 14.63 -27.51 6.89
N MET A 168 14.69 -26.44 7.69
CA MET A 168 14.13 -25.15 7.31
C MET A 168 14.80 -24.54 6.06
N LEU A 169 16.13 -24.64 5.95
CA LEU A 169 16.89 -24.19 4.78
C LEU A 169 16.45 -24.94 3.52
N VAL A 170 16.39 -26.27 3.57
CA VAL A 170 15.95 -27.12 2.45
C VAL A 170 14.52 -26.82 2.07
N MET A 171 13.61 -26.64 3.03
CA MET A 171 12.23 -26.24 2.75
C MET A 171 12.15 -24.87 2.06
N CYS A 172 12.94 -23.88 2.49
CA CYS A 172 12.99 -22.56 1.85
C CYS A 172 13.57 -22.61 0.42
N MET A 173 14.51 -23.53 0.16
CA MET A 173 15.09 -23.75 -1.17
C MET A 173 14.09 -24.41 -2.12
N ILE A 174 13.37 -25.45 -1.67
CA ILE A 174 12.37 -26.16 -2.49
C ILE A 174 11.14 -25.28 -2.73
N ARG A 175 10.67 -24.60 -1.68
CA ARG A 175 9.49 -23.74 -1.72
C ARG A 175 9.90 -22.34 -1.30
N ILE A 176 10.10 -21.48 -2.28
CA ILE A 176 10.44 -20.08 -2.07
C ILE A 176 9.30 -19.34 -1.34
N PRO A 177 9.56 -18.68 -0.20
CA PRO A 177 8.52 -18.07 0.63
C PRO A 177 8.01 -16.73 0.14
N PHE A 178 8.90 -15.79 -0.23
CA PHE A 178 8.50 -14.46 -0.65
C PHE A 178 8.07 -14.45 -2.12
N ARG A 179 7.04 -13.64 -2.42
CA ARG A 179 6.60 -13.40 -3.79
C ARG A 179 7.70 -12.72 -4.60
N VAL A 180 8.27 -11.66 -4.04
CA VAL A 180 9.33 -10.87 -4.67
C VAL A 180 10.66 -11.61 -4.55
N THR A 181 11.24 -11.97 -5.69
CA THR A 181 12.46 -12.80 -5.79
C THR A 181 13.65 -12.21 -5.03
N SER A 182 13.82 -10.89 -5.05
CA SER A 182 14.94 -10.22 -4.38
C SER A 182 14.99 -10.43 -2.87
N PHE A 183 13.84 -10.58 -2.20
CA PHE A 183 13.79 -10.83 -0.75
C PHE A 183 14.13 -12.27 -0.35
N ASN A 184 14.09 -13.21 -1.30
CA ASN A 184 14.45 -14.60 -1.03
C ASN A 184 15.97 -14.80 -0.93
N ILE A 185 16.77 -13.96 -1.61
CA ILE A 185 18.23 -14.02 -1.57
C ILE A 185 18.77 -13.77 -0.14
N PRO A 186 18.49 -12.65 0.54
CA PRO A 186 18.99 -12.42 1.90
C PRO A 186 18.40 -13.41 2.92
N LEU A 187 17.19 -13.92 2.67
CA LEU A 187 16.60 -14.97 3.50
C LEU A 187 17.42 -16.27 3.42
N LEU A 188 17.67 -16.77 2.21
CA LEU A 188 18.45 -17.98 1.99
C LEU A 188 19.88 -17.82 2.48
N TRP A 189 20.49 -16.64 2.27
CA TRP A 189 21.81 -16.30 2.80
C TRP A 189 21.84 -16.36 4.33
N SER A 190 20.84 -15.80 5.00
CA SER A 190 20.75 -15.83 6.46
C SER A 190 20.61 -17.26 7.00
N TRP A 191 19.77 -18.10 6.38
CA TRP A 191 19.65 -19.50 6.75
C TRP A 191 20.94 -20.29 6.50
N LEU A 192 21.65 -20.01 5.40
CA LEU A 192 22.94 -20.62 5.11
C LEU A 192 23.97 -20.29 6.21
N CYS A 193 24.13 -19.00 6.56
CA CYS A 193 25.03 -18.58 7.63
C CYS A 193 24.67 -19.19 8.98
N LEU A 194 23.37 -19.29 9.31
CA LEU A 194 22.90 -19.97 10.52
C LEU A 194 23.25 -21.46 10.52
N CYS A 195 23.05 -22.15 9.39
CA CYS A 195 23.47 -23.54 9.24
C CYS A 195 24.98 -23.69 9.44
N CYS A 196 25.81 -22.85 8.80
CA CYS A 196 27.26 -22.88 8.97
C CYS A 196 27.68 -22.68 10.44
N ASN A 197 27.08 -21.70 11.14
CA ASN A 197 27.33 -21.49 12.57
C ASN A 197 26.95 -22.72 13.41
N SER A 198 25.81 -23.34 13.11
CA SER A 198 25.37 -24.54 13.85
C SER A 198 26.21 -25.79 13.55
N VAL A 199 26.81 -25.90 12.36
CA VAL A 199 27.76 -26.98 12.03
C VAL A 199 29.01 -26.87 12.91
N ILE A 200 29.58 -25.67 13.05
CA ILE A 200 30.74 -25.44 13.93
C ILE A 200 30.38 -25.82 15.37
N GLY A 201 29.20 -25.39 15.85
CA GLY A 201 28.71 -25.74 17.19
C GLY A 201 28.52 -27.26 17.37
N ALA A 202 28.05 -27.98 16.35
CA ALA A 202 27.94 -29.44 16.40
C ALA A 202 29.32 -30.11 16.42
N MET A 203 30.25 -29.67 15.57
CA MET A 203 31.60 -30.22 15.47
C MET A 203 32.39 -30.05 16.77
N GLN A 204 32.23 -28.92 17.48
CA GLN A 204 32.89 -28.67 18.76
C GLN A 204 32.48 -29.66 19.87
N ASN A 205 31.27 -30.21 19.79
CA ASN A 205 30.74 -31.11 20.80
C ASN A 205 31.00 -32.59 20.52
N ILE A 206 31.66 -32.95 19.41
CA ILE A 206 32.01 -34.34 19.11
C ILE A 206 33.29 -34.70 19.90
N PRO A 207 33.23 -35.69 20.81
CA PRO A 207 34.43 -36.15 21.51
C PRO A 207 35.41 -36.76 20.50
N GLU A 208 36.72 -36.54 20.70
CA GLU A 208 37.83 -37.18 19.97
C GLU A 208 38.19 -36.64 18.57
N ILE A 209 37.51 -35.61 18.04
CA ILE A 209 37.96 -34.96 16.80
C ILE A 209 39.13 -34.00 17.08
N GLN A 210 40.36 -34.46 16.79
CA GLN A 210 41.54 -33.60 16.75
C GLN A 210 41.72 -33.05 15.33
N SER A 211 40.98 -31.99 14.99
CA SER A 211 41.19 -31.25 13.74
C SER A 211 41.83 -29.89 14.02
N ALA A 212 42.71 -29.44 13.11
CA ALA A 212 43.35 -28.13 13.23
C ALA A 212 42.33 -26.96 13.24
N PHE A 213 41.18 -27.16 12.60
CA PHE A 213 40.08 -26.20 12.53
C PHE A 213 39.31 -26.06 13.86
N LEU A 214 39.40 -27.05 14.75
CA LEU A 214 38.73 -27.02 16.06
C LEU A 214 39.59 -26.41 17.18
N LEU A 215 40.78 -25.89 16.87
CA LEU A 215 41.55 -25.12 17.84
C LEU A 215 40.82 -23.80 18.17
N PRO A 216 40.79 -23.35 19.44
CA PRO A 216 40.03 -22.17 19.86
C PRO A 216 40.31 -20.91 19.02
N SER A 217 41.58 -20.68 18.65
CA SER A 217 41.99 -19.54 17.82
C SER A 217 41.41 -19.56 16.41
N TYR A 218 41.21 -20.75 15.84
CA TYR A 218 40.65 -20.90 14.50
C TYR A 218 39.12 -20.87 14.53
N ILE A 219 38.48 -21.46 15.54
CA ILE A 219 37.02 -21.42 15.75
C ILE A 219 36.54 -19.96 15.86
N GLU A 220 37.20 -19.13 16.66
CA GLU A 220 36.86 -17.71 16.76
C GLU A 220 36.96 -17.01 15.39
N GLY A 221 38.03 -17.28 14.64
CA GLY A 221 38.22 -16.74 13.29
C GLY A 221 37.12 -17.15 12.32
N GLU A 222 36.72 -18.43 12.32
CA GLU A 222 35.64 -18.96 11.48
C GLU A 222 34.28 -18.36 11.82
N LEU A 223 33.94 -18.26 13.12
CA LEU A 223 32.72 -17.62 13.59
C LEU A 223 32.67 -16.13 13.22
N ILE A 224 33.78 -15.41 13.39
CA ILE A 224 33.88 -14.01 12.97
C ILE A 224 33.67 -13.91 11.45
N LEU A 225 34.33 -14.76 10.67
CA LEU A 225 34.21 -14.77 9.22
C LEU A 225 32.76 -15.00 8.76
N ILE A 226 32.05 -15.98 9.33
CA ILE A 226 30.66 -16.26 8.98
C ILE A 226 29.75 -15.08 9.32
N ASN A 227 29.91 -14.49 10.50
CA ASN A 227 29.08 -13.35 10.93
C ASN A 227 29.39 -12.07 10.15
N VAL A 228 30.66 -11.82 9.81
CA VAL A 228 31.07 -10.71 8.93
C VAL A 228 30.51 -10.94 7.52
N SER A 229 30.57 -12.15 6.99
CA SER A 229 30.00 -12.53 5.71
C SER A 229 28.47 -12.32 5.66
N TRP A 230 27.77 -12.68 6.74
CA TRP A 230 26.35 -12.37 6.91
C TRP A 230 26.09 -10.85 6.91
N LEU A 231 26.85 -10.09 7.70
CA LEU A 231 26.71 -8.64 7.81
C LEU A 231 26.97 -7.93 6.48
N VAL A 232 28.02 -8.32 5.76
CA VAL A 232 28.34 -7.81 4.42
C VAL A 232 27.22 -8.14 3.43
N GLY A 233 26.72 -9.39 3.43
CA GLY A 233 25.59 -9.77 2.57
C GLY A 233 24.32 -8.96 2.84
N MET A 234 23.99 -8.72 4.11
CA MET A 234 22.87 -7.87 4.50
C MET A 234 23.08 -6.40 4.14
N ALA A 235 24.30 -5.86 4.34
CA ALA A 235 24.64 -4.50 3.97
C ALA A 235 24.53 -4.28 2.45
N LEU A 236 25.05 -5.21 1.65
CA LEU A 236 24.91 -5.20 0.19
C LEU A 236 23.44 -5.27 -0.23
N PHE A 237 22.63 -6.09 0.44
CA PHE A 237 21.19 -6.14 0.17
C PHE A 237 20.49 -4.82 0.50
N VAL A 238 20.82 -4.17 1.62
CA VAL A 238 20.26 -2.86 1.99
C VAL A 238 20.67 -1.80 0.97
N VAL A 239 21.93 -1.76 0.54
CA VAL A 239 22.40 -0.86 -0.52
C VAL A 239 21.65 -1.12 -1.83
N TYR A 240 21.53 -2.39 -2.23
CA TYR A 240 20.73 -2.79 -3.39
C TYR A 240 19.27 -2.32 -3.27
N PHE A 241 18.66 -2.50 -2.09
CA PHE A 241 17.28 -2.11 -1.82
C PHE A 241 17.09 -0.59 -1.90
N VAL A 242 18.00 0.20 -1.33
CA VAL A 242 17.95 1.68 -1.40
C VAL A 242 18.16 2.18 -2.82
N LEU A 243 19.13 1.63 -3.56
CA LEU A 243 19.37 1.98 -4.96
C LEU A 243 18.16 1.64 -5.84
N ARG A 244 17.48 0.53 -5.54
CA ARG A 244 16.26 0.12 -6.23
C ARG A 244 15.05 0.98 -5.86
N LEU A 245 14.91 1.38 -4.59
CA LEU A 245 13.88 2.33 -4.17
C LEU A 245 14.02 3.69 -4.86
N LYS A 246 15.25 4.15 -5.09
CA LYS A 246 15.53 5.39 -5.81
C LYS A 246 15.40 5.27 -7.34
N GLY A 247 15.01 4.10 -7.87
CA GLY A 247 14.85 3.89 -9.31
C GLY A 247 16.16 3.81 -10.10
N ILE A 248 17.33 3.82 -9.45
CA ILE A 248 18.64 3.77 -10.12
C ILE A 248 18.87 2.39 -10.76
N ILE A 249 18.42 1.34 -10.09
CA ILE A 249 18.57 -0.06 -10.54
C ILE A 249 17.18 -0.67 -10.76
N CYS A 250 16.94 -1.22 -11.95
CA CYS A 250 15.69 -1.90 -12.31
C CYS A 250 14.42 -1.05 -12.10
N ALA A 251 14.42 0.20 -12.59
CA ALA A 251 13.29 1.13 -12.51
C ALA A 251 11.95 0.53 -12.97
N ASN A 252 11.99 -0.37 -13.96
CA ASN A 252 10.78 -0.94 -14.57
C ASN A 252 10.17 -2.10 -13.76
N VAL A 253 10.84 -2.61 -12.72
CA VAL A 253 10.32 -3.73 -11.92
C VAL A 253 9.88 -3.21 -10.56
N PRO A 254 8.56 -3.12 -10.30
CA PRO A 254 8.07 -2.61 -9.03
C PRO A 254 8.70 -3.36 -7.86
N LEU A 255 9.28 -2.59 -6.94
CA LEU A 255 9.65 -3.08 -5.63
C LEU A 255 8.41 -2.99 -4.73
N TRP A 256 8.33 -3.88 -3.73
CA TRP A 256 7.29 -3.87 -2.70
C TRP A 256 6.98 -2.42 -2.24
N PRO A 257 5.69 -2.02 -2.15
CA PRO A 257 4.53 -2.87 -1.92
C PRO A 257 3.71 -3.27 -3.16
N SER A 258 4.00 -2.82 -4.38
CA SER A 258 3.02 -3.03 -5.46
C SER A 258 2.94 -4.48 -5.94
N MET A 259 1.80 -5.14 -5.66
CA MET A 259 1.47 -6.48 -6.15
C MET A 259 1.14 -6.52 -7.65
N LEU A 260 1.06 -5.35 -8.29
CA LEU A 260 0.84 -5.22 -9.72
C LEU A 260 2.18 -5.27 -10.45
N HIS A 261 2.34 -6.25 -11.33
CA HIS A 261 3.37 -6.23 -12.37
C HIS A 261 2.85 -5.34 -13.51
N HIS A 262 3.49 -4.20 -13.76
CA HIS A 262 3.13 -3.24 -14.82
C HIS A 262 1.61 -2.93 -14.92
N GLY A 263 1.14 -1.97 -14.13
CA GLY A 263 -0.24 -1.48 -14.25
C GLY A 263 -1.32 -2.53 -13.95
N MET A 264 -2.55 -2.25 -14.39
CA MET A 264 -3.73 -3.10 -14.13
C MET A 264 -3.80 -4.35 -15.03
N ASP A 265 -2.68 -4.79 -15.63
CA ASP A 265 -2.61 -5.86 -16.63
C ASP A 265 -2.88 -7.27 -16.09
N GLY A 266 -2.73 -7.46 -14.78
CA GLY A 266 -3.16 -8.69 -14.11
C GLY A 266 -4.67 -8.79 -13.83
N LEU A 267 -5.42 -7.69 -13.94
CA LEU A 267 -6.85 -7.66 -13.64
C LEU A 267 -7.69 -7.91 -14.90
N ASN A 268 -8.85 -8.54 -14.71
CA ASN A 268 -9.81 -8.75 -15.78
C ASN A 268 -10.24 -7.40 -16.39
N LYS A 269 -10.50 -7.37 -17.71
CA LYS A 269 -10.85 -6.14 -18.45
C LYS A 269 -12.06 -5.43 -17.83
N ASN A 270 -13.07 -6.19 -17.40
CA ASN A 270 -14.27 -5.66 -16.75
C ASN A 270 -13.95 -5.06 -15.37
N THR A 271 -13.20 -5.77 -14.54
CA THR A 271 -12.76 -5.28 -13.22
C THR A 271 -11.92 -4.01 -13.33
N ARG A 272 -11.10 -3.89 -14.38
CA ARG A 272 -10.34 -2.66 -14.67
C ARG A 272 -11.29 -1.49 -14.96
N ARG A 273 -12.31 -1.70 -15.80
CA ARG A 273 -13.33 -0.68 -16.12
C ARG A 273 -14.06 -0.21 -14.87
N TYR A 274 -14.44 -1.14 -14.00
CA TYR A 274 -15.08 -0.82 -12.71
C TYR A 274 -14.16 -0.01 -11.80
N MET A 275 -12.88 -0.39 -11.71
CA MET A 275 -11.92 0.32 -10.88
C MET A 275 -11.66 1.75 -11.38
N VAL A 276 -11.53 1.95 -12.70
CA VAL A 276 -11.40 3.30 -13.29
C VAL A 276 -12.61 4.17 -12.96
N ALA A 277 -13.83 3.61 -13.06
CA ALA A 277 -15.04 4.36 -12.70
C ALA A 277 -15.06 4.75 -11.22
N ALA A 278 -14.64 3.85 -10.31
CA ALA A 278 -14.54 4.15 -8.89
C ALA A 278 -13.50 5.23 -8.60
N ILE A 279 -12.35 5.18 -9.25
CA ILE A 279 -11.28 6.19 -9.13
C ILE A 279 -11.78 7.56 -9.62
N ASN A 280 -12.41 7.60 -10.79
CA ASN A 280 -12.95 8.83 -11.36
C ASN A 280 -14.04 9.43 -10.47
N GLY A 281 -14.92 8.57 -9.92
CA GLY A 281 -15.93 8.97 -8.95
C GLY A 281 -15.32 9.60 -7.69
N LYS A 282 -14.33 8.94 -7.08
CA LYS A 282 -13.63 9.48 -5.89
C LYS A 282 -12.83 10.74 -6.19
N SER A 283 -12.23 10.84 -7.39
CA SER A 283 -11.56 12.06 -7.85
C SER A 283 -12.54 13.23 -7.95
N ALA A 284 -13.72 12.99 -8.53
CA ALA A 284 -14.79 13.99 -8.60
C ALA A 284 -15.28 14.43 -7.21
N VAL A 285 -15.40 13.50 -6.26
CA VAL A 285 -15.70 13.81 -4.84
C VAL A 285 -14.62 14.71 -4.24
N LYS A 286 -13.34 14.35 -4.39
CA LYS A 286 -12.20 15.16 -3.89
C LYS A 286 -12.18 16.55 -4.52
N GLN A 287 -12.41 16.65 -5.82
CA GLN A 287 -12.48 17.92 -6.55
C GLN A 287 -13.62 18.79 -6.02
N ALA A 288 -14.82 18.23 -5.84
CA ALA A 288 -15.98 18.96 -5.34
C ALA A 288 -15.80 19.43 -3.88
N LEU A 289 -15.11 18.66 -3.03
CA LEU A 289 -14.78 19.07 -1.66
C LEU A 289 -13.73 20.19 -1.60
N ASN A 290 -12.81 20.23 -2.57
CA ASN A 290 -11.79 21.27 -2.66
C ASN A 290 -12.33 22.59 -3.24
N CYS A 291 -13.48 22.54 -3.92
CA CYS A 291 -14.16 23.71 -4.45
C CYS A 291 -15.12 24.32 -3.41
N PRO A 292 -15.28 25.66 -3.38
CA PRO A 292 -16.33 26.28 -2.58
C PRO A 292 -17.70 25.81 -3.07
N ALA A 293 -18.62 25.54 -2.14
CA ALA A 293 -19.90 24.86 -2.43
C ALA A 293 -20.74 25.51 -3.55
N LEU A 294 -20.64 26.84 -3.69
CA LEU A 294 -21.31 27.60 -4.77
C LEU A 294 -20.81 27.21 -6.17
N LEU A 295 -19.52 26.91 -6.32
CA LEU A 295 -18.86 26.59 -7.59
C LEU A 295 -18.56 25.09 -7.75
N ALA A 296 -19.06 24.25 -6.85
CA ALA A 296 -18.80 22.83 -6.94
C ALA A 296 -19.47 22.24 -8.20
N PRO A 297 -18.77 21.38 -8.97
CA PRO A 297 -19.25 20.85 -10.24
C PRO A 297 -20.31 19.75 -10.02
N VAL A 298 -21.54 20.16 -9.71
CA VAL A 298 -22.64 19.23 -9.39
C VAL A 298 -23.06 18.38 -10.60
N HIS A 299 -23.00 18.93 -11.81
CA HIS A 299 -23.29 18.20 -13.05
C HIS A 299 -22.32 17.03 -13.29
N LEU A 300 -21.02 17.20 -12.98
CA LEU A 300 -20.04 16.10 -13.07
C LEU A 300 -20.32 15.03 -12.02
N LEU A 301 -20.69 15.43 -10.79
CA LEU A 301 -21.12 14.48 -9.76
C LEU A 301 -22.34 13.67 -10.22
N ALA A 302 -23.36 14.32 -10.79
CA ALA A 302 -24.57 13.66 -11.29
C ALA A 302 -24.24 12.65 -12.41
N HIS A 303 -23.37 13.03 -13.35
CA HIS A 303 -22.87 12.12 -14.39
C HIS A 303 -22.15 10.91 -13.79
N HIS A 304 -21.21 11.13 -12.85
CA HIS A 304 -20.50 10.02 -12.21
C HIS A 304 -21.41 9.13 -11.35
N ILE A 305 -22.46 9.67 -10.73
CA ILE A 305 -23.48 8.88 -10.03
C ILE A 305 -24.16 7.91 -11.01
N GLN A 306 -24.57 8.38 -12.19
CA GLN A 306 -25.22 7.53 -13.19
C GLN A 306 -24.28 6.44 -13.70
N VAL A 307 -23.03 6.80 -14.04
CA VAL A 307 -22.03 5.86 -14.54
C VAL A 307 -21.67 4.81 -13.48
N VAL A 308 -21.36 5.23 -12.26
CA VAL A 308 -21.00 4.33 -11.16
C VAL A 308 -22.18 3.44 -10.78
N ASN A 309 -23.42 3.96 -10.76
CA ASN A 309 -24.62 3.17 -10.48
C ASN A 309 -24.86 2.09 -11.55
N ALA A 310 -24.74 2.44 -12.83
CA ALA A 310 -24.87 1.46 -13.92
C ALA A 310 -23.81 0.35 -13.80
N LEU A 311 -22.56 0.70 -13.52
CA LEU A 311 -21.47 -0.26 -13.33
C LEU A 311 -21.60 -1.06 -12.02
N ALA A 312 -22.17 -0.48 -10.97
CA ALA A 312 -22.46 -1.19 -9.72
C ALA A 312 -23.50 -2.29 -9.95
N CYS A 313 -24.57 -2.02 -10.69
CA CYS A 313 -25.54 -3.03 -11.10
C CYS A 313 -24.94 -4.10 -12.01
N GLU A 314 -24.09 -3.71 -12.97
CA GLU A 314 -23.39 -4.65 -13.86
C GLU A 314 -22.46 -5.59 -13.05
N SER A 315 -21.72 -5.03 -12.09
CA SER A 315 -20.81 -5.79 -11.21
C SER A 315 -21.56 -6.75 -10.28
N GLU A 316 -22.77 -6.38 -9.82
CA GLU A 316 -23.64 -7.25 -9.01
C GLU A 316 -24.12 -8.45 -9.82
N TYR A 317 -24.51 -8.23 -11.07
CA TYR A 317 -24.93 -9.29 -11.98
C TYR A 317 -23.80 -10.29 -12.29
N ILE A 318 -22.57 -9.80 -12.39
CA ILE A 318 -21.36 -10.61 -12.66
C ILE A 318 -20.77 -11.22 -11.38
N ASP A 319 -21.25 -10.80 -10.20
CA ASP A 319 -20.69 -11.14 -8.88
C ASP A 319 -19.19 -10.78 -8.77
N ASP A 320 -18.82 -9.60 -9.26
CA ASP A 320 -17.44 -9.10 -9.17
C ASP A 320 -17.15 -8.61 -7.73
N PRO A 321 -16.01 -8.99 -7.12
CA PRO A 321 -15.64 -8.57 -5.77
C PRO A 321 -15.59 -7.05 -5.56
N LEU A 322 -15.41 -6.27 -6.64
CA LEU A 322 -15.33 -4.81 -6.62
C LEU A 322 -16.72 -4.13 -6.48
N HIS A 323 -17.81 -4.90 -6.51
CA HIS A 323 -19.17 -4.41 -6.28
C HIS A 323 -19.31 -3.61 -4.98
N SER A 324 -18.77 -4.16 -3.87
CA SER A 324 -18.83 -3.50 -2.56
C SER A 324 -18.20 -2.11 -2.56
N THR A 325 -17.01 -1.98 -3.14
CA THR A 325 -16.30 -0.70 -3.25
C THR A 325 -16.97 0.28 -4.21
N LEU A 326 -17.60 -0.19 -5.28
CA LEU A 326 -18.39 0.68 -6.16
C LEU A 326 -19.60 1.27 -5.44
N ARG A 327 -20.25 0.45 -4.61
CA ARG A 327 -21.38 0.87 -3.80
C ARG A 327 -20.98 1.92 -2.77
N ASP A 328 -19.87 1.69 -2.07
CA ASP A 328 -19.32 2.67 -1.12
C ASP A 328 -18.96 4.00 -1.83
N ALA A 329 -18.37 3.93 -3.02
CA ALA A 329 -18.07 5.12 -3.82
C ALA A 329 -19.34 5.85 -4.32
N LEU A 330 -20.39 5.10 -4.66
CA LEU A 330 -21.68 5.63 -5.07
C LEU A 330 -22.38 6.35 -3.91
N ASP A 331 -22.37 5.75 -2.72
CA ASP A 331 -22.96 6.34 -1.51
C ASP A 331 -22.27 7.67 -1.18
N ASP A 332 -20.94 7.72 -1.22
CA ASP A 332 -20.17 8.95 -1.02
C ASP A 332 -20.53 10.04 -2.06
N LEU A 333 -20.70 9.65 -3.33
CA LEU A 333 -21.09 10.56 -4.41
C LEU A 333 -22.50 11.12 -4.18
N ILE A 334 -23.48 10.28 -3.83
CA ILE A 334 -24.88 10.66 -3.58
C ILE A 334 -24.97 11.57 -2.35
N ASP A 335 -24.26 11.22 -1.27
CA ASP A 335 -24.21 12.01 -0.05
C ASP A 335 -23.62 13.40 -0.28
N LEU A 336 -22.56 13.50 -1.09
CA LEU A 336 -21.96 14.80 -1.42
C LEU A 336 -22.84 15.59 -2.38
N HIS A 337 -23.42 14.94 -3.39
CA HIS A 337 -24.33 15.57 -4.34
C HIS A 337 -25.55 16.16 -3.63
N SER A 338 -26.22 15.41 -2.75
CA SER A 338 -27.39 15.89 -2.00
C SER A 338 -27.09 17.13 -1.14
N LYS A 339 -25.87 17.25 -0.61
CA LYS A 339 -25.42 18.42 0.16
C LYS A 339 -25.12 19.62 -0.72
N LEU A 340 -24.55 19.42 -1.91
CA LEU A 340 -24.06 20.48 -2.80
C LEU A 340 -25.12 21.00 -3.78
N VAL A 341 -26.07 20.17 -4.19
CA VAL A 341 -27.19 20.54 -5.08
C VAL A 341 -27.87 21.85 -4.65
N PRO A 342 -28.33 22.04 -3.40
CA PRO A 342 -29.04 23.26 -3.05
C PRO A 342 -28.17 24.53 -3.05
N GLN A 343 -26.84 24.39 -3.08
CA GLN A 343 -25.90 25.51 -2.94
C GLN A 343 -25.18 25.88 -4.24
N SER A 344 -25.03 24.93 -5.17
CA SER A 344 -24.24 25.13 -6.39
C SER A 344 -25.03 25.83 -7.50
N ILE A 345 -24.35 26.72 -8.23
CA ILE A 345 -24.86 27.35 -9.45
C ILE A 345 -24.84 26.42 -10.67
N PHE A 346 -24.31 25.20 -10.53
CA PHE A 346 -24.20 24.23 -11.62
C PHE A 346 -25.29 23.15 -11.55
N THR A 347 -26.40 23.42 -10.87
CA THR A 347 -27.54 22.51 -10.79
C THR A 347 -28.43 22.60 -12.04
N GLU A 348 -28.93 21.45 -12.50
CA GLU A 348 -29.83 21.36 -13.66
C GLU A 348 -31.16 22.08 -13.45
N SER A 349 -31.56 22.31 -12.19
CA SER A 349 -32.83 22.94 -11.80
C SER A 349 -32.85 24.47 -11.84
N LEU A 350 -31.80 25.10 -12.36
CA LEU A 350 -31.68 26.56 -12.38
C LEU A 350 -32.48 27.21 -13.51
N LYS A 351 -33.02 28.41 -13.22
CA LYS A 351 -33.71 29.27 -14.21
C LYS A 351 -32.76 29.57 -15.39
N MET A 352 -33.28 29.64 -16.63
CA MET A 352 -32.47 29.87 -17.85
C MET A 352 -31.48 31.05 -17.75
N ASN A 353 -31.83 32.13 -17.04
CA ASN A 353 -30.94 33.29 -16.87
C ASN A 353 -29.67 32.98 -16.04
N VAL A 354 -29.75 32.01 -15.13
CA VAL A 354 -28.59 31.57 -14.34
C VAL A 354 -27.71 30.67 -15.20
N GLN A 355 -28.30 29.83 -16.05
CA GLN A 355 -27.54 29.00 -16.99
C GLN A 355 -26.72 29.84 -17.96
N SER A 356 -27.28 30.93 -18.52
CA SER A 356 -26.52 31.83 -19.40
C SER A 356 -25.35 32.52 -18.65
N THR A 357 -25.57 32.91 -17.39
CA THR A 357 -24.52 33.52 -16.57
C THR A 357 -23.41 32.52 -16.24
N VAL A 358 -23.77 31.25 -16.05
CA VAL A 358 -22.83 30.16 -15.78
C VAL A 358 -22.00 29.83 -17.02
N THR A 359 -22.60 29.80 -18.22
CA THR A 359 -21.85 29.63 -19.46
C THR A 359 -20.87 30.77 -19.69
N ASP A 360 -21.31 32.02 -19.50
CA ASP A 360 -20.43 33.19 -19.62
C ASP A 360 -19.28 33.14 -18.59
N LEU A 361 -19.58 32.68 -17.37
CA LEU A 361 -18.56 32.49 -16.34
C LEU A 361 -17.56 31.39 -16.72
N MET A 362 -18.03 30.26 -17.26
CA MET A 362 -17.18 29.16 -17.71
C MET A 362 -16.24 29.57 -18.85
N GLU A 363 -16.64 30.49 -19.72
CA GLU A 363 -15.77 31.04 -20.77
C GLU A 363 -14.64 31.92 -20.19
N VAL A 364 -14.93 32.71 -19.16
CA VAL A 364 -13.97 33.65 -18.57
C VAL A 364 -13.04 32.97 -17.55
N LEU A 365 -13.49 31.89 -16.91
CA LEU A 365 -12.79 31.23 -15.81
C LEU A 365 -11.38 30.72 -16.16
N PRO A 366 -11.11 30.12 -17.34
CA PRO A 366 -9.76 29.65 -17.70
C PRO A 366 -8.77 30.81 -17.83
N ALA A 367 -9.19 31.90 -18.49
CA ALA A 367 -8.36 33.10 -18.64
C ALA A 367 -8.07 33.76 -17.29
N PHE A 368 -9.09 33.83 -16.42
CA PHE A 368 -8.95 34.34 -15.06
C PHE A 368 -8.00 33.47 -14.22
N THR A 369 -8.12 32.14 -14.32
CA THR A 369 -7.25 31.18 -13.63
C THR A 369 -5.80 31.32 -14.08
N LYS A 370 -5.56 31.43 -15.40
CA LYS A 370 -4.23 31.67 -15.96
C LYS A 370 -3.60 32.95 -15.40
N ARG A 371 -4.38 34.04 -15.32
CA ARG A 371 -3.93 35.31 -14.74
C ARG A 371 -3.67 35.22 -13.23
N LEU A 372 -4.47 34.48 -12.48
CA LEU A 372 -4.21 34.26 -11.05
C LEU A 372 -2.92 33.46 -10.80
N ARG A 373 -2.65 32.43 -11.61
CA ARG A 373 -1.38 31.68 -11.57
C ARG A 373 -0.20 32.57 -11.93
N GLN A 374 -0.31 33.33 -13.02
CA GLN A 374 0.73 34.30 -13.41
C GLN A 374 1.01 35.29 -12.28
N ARG A 375 -0.03 35.88 -11.69
CA ARG A 375 0.11 36.77 -10.53
C ARG A 375 0.79 36.09 -9.34
N GLN A 376 0.51 34.81 -9.09
CA GLN A 376 1.14 34.07 -8.00
C GLN A 376 2.64 33.89 -8.24
N PHE A 377 3.03 33.66 -9.50
CA PHE A 377 4.42 33.63 -9.95
C PHE A 377 5.08 35.02 -9.84
N ASP A 378 4.44 36.07 -10.35
CA ASP A 378 4.95 37.46 -10.27
C ASP A 378 5.16 37.92 -8.82
N MET A 379 4.36 37.38 -7.89
CA MET A 379 4.43 37.68 -6.45
C MET A 379 5.11 36.56 -5.64
N ILE A 380 5.99 35.77 -6.25
CA ILE A 380 6.67 34.66 -5.56
C ILE A 380 7.56 35.14 -4.40
N LEU A 381 8.19 36.31 -4.55
CA LEU A 381 9.04 36.93 -3.52
C LEU A 381 8.22 37.68 -2.44
N VAL A 382 6.90 37.80 -2.60
CA VAL A 382 6.05 38.52 -1.66
C VAL A 382 5.55 37.57 -0.56
N PRO A 383 5.69 37.94 0.73
CA PRO A 383 5.17 37.13 1.83
C PRO A 383 3.67 36.80 1.67
N PRO A 384 3.22 35.59 2.03
CA PRO A 384 1.89 35.08 1.70
C PRO A 384 0.74 35.92 2.28
N VAL A 385 0.95 36.58 3.43
CA VAL A 385 -0.04 37.48 4.05
C VAL A 385 -0.26 38.72 3.19
N ARG A 386 0.81 39.37 2.72
CA ARG A 386 0.72 40.57 1.87
C ARG A 386 0.11 40.24 0.50
N ARG A 387 0.49 39.11 -0.08
CA ARG A 387 -0.06 38.62 -1.36
C ARG A 387 -1.58 38.41 -1.30
N ARG A 388 -2.09 37.83 -0.21
CA ARG A 388 -3.53 37.67 0.03
C ARG A 388 -4.24 39.01 0.23
N LEU A 389 -3.63 39.94 0.96
CA LEU A 389 -4.20 41.26 1.21
C LEU A 389 -4.33 42.08 -0.08
N LEU A 390 -3.31 42.04 -0.94
CA LEU A 390 -3.36 42.66 -2.28
C LEU A 390 -4.48 42.08 -3.15
N LEU A 391 -4.71 40.76 -3.09
CA LEU A 391 -5.79 40.14 -3.87
C LEU A 391 -7.16 40.62 -3.38
N LYS A 392 -7.34 40.68 -2.05
CA LYS A 392 -8.57 41.17 -1.44
C LYS A 392 -8.81 42.65 -1.79
N MET A 393 -7.77 43.49 -1.72
CA MET A 393 -7.87 44.90 -2.11
C MET A 393 -8.20 45.05 -3.60
N PHE A 394 -7.61 44.23 -4.47
CA PHE A 394 -7.95 44.22 -5.89
C PHE A 394 -9.40 43.81 -6.13
N ALA A 395 -9.88 42.74 -5.49
CA ALA A 395 -11.26 42.30 -5.59
C ALA A 395 -12.23 43.41 -5.12
N ILE A 396 -11.95 44.03 -3.96
CA ILE A 396 -12.74 45.16 -3.45
C ILE A 396 -12.73 46.33 -4.44
N SER A 397 -11.57 46.65 -5.02
CA SER A 397 -11.44 47.68 -6.05
C SER A 397 -12.30 47.36 -7.28
N CYS A 398 -12.30 46.12 -7.76
CA CYS A 398 -13.12 45.68 -8.88
C CYS A 398 -14.62 45.80 -8.59
N PHE A 399 -15.06 45.43 -7.38
CA PHE A 399 -16.47 45.59 -6.99
C PHE A 399 -16.88 47.05 -6.78
N MET A 400 -15.99 47.88 -6.20
CA MET A 400 -16.27 49.30 -5.98
C MET A 400 -16.20 50.13 -7.26
N ARG A 401 -15.30 49.78 -8.19
CA ARG A 401 -15.09 50.51 -9.45
C ARG A 401 -15.76 49.85 -10.67
N GLY A 402 -16.44 48.72 -10.52
CA GLY A 402 -17.10 47.99 -11.63
C GLY A 402 -18.18 48.77 -12.39
N ARG A 403 -18.52 50.00 -11.97
CA ARG A 403 -19.37 50.95 -12.73
C ARG A 403 -18.60 52.02 -13.51
N GLN A 404 -17.30 52.17 -13.31
CA GLN A 404 -16.46 53.13 -14.02
C GLN A 404 -15.32 52.38 -14.68
N GLN A 405 -15.39 52.26 -16.01
CA GLN A 405 -14.28 51.78 -16.83
C GLN A 405 -12.99 52.46 -16.37
N GLN A 406 -12.06 51.70 -15.79
CA GLN A 406 -10.74 52.25 -15.53
C GLN A 406 -10.07 52.50 -16.88
N PRO A 407 -9.48 53.69 -17.09
CA PRO A 407 -8.69 53.94 -18.28
C PRO A 407 -7.53 52.94 -18.31
N ALA A 408 -7.38 52.25 -19.45
CA ALA A 408 -6.30 51.32 -19.70
C ALA A 408 -4.96 51.97 -19.33
N HIS A 409 -4.30 51.46 -18.29
CA HIS A 409 -3.03 52.01 -17.87
C HIS A 409 -1.91 51.38 -18.70
N GLU A 410 -1.58 51.99 -19.84
CA GLU A 410 -0.24 51.92 -20.44
C GLU A 410 0.08 53.25 -21.12
N PRO A 411 1.14 53.95 -20.65
CA PRO A 411 2.38 53.91 -21.43
C PRO A 411 3.64 54.09 -20.55
N GLY A 412 3.74 53.38 -19.42
CA GLY A 412 4.97 53.36 -18.62
C GLY A 412 5.99 52.32 -19.10
N VAL A 413 5.51 51.12 -19.45
CA VAL A 413 6.36 49.97 -19.80
C VAL A 413 6.99 50.10 -21.19
N ARG A 414 6.30 50.74 -22.15
CA ARG A 414 6.87 51.05 -23.47
C ARG A 414 8.11 51.94 -23.43
N LYS A 415 8.28 52.77 -22.38
CA LYS A 415 9.48 53.60 -22.22
C LYS A 415 10.71 52.86 -21.70
N LEU A 416 10.53 51.68 -21.10
CA LEU A 416 11.66 50.85 -20.66
C LEU A 416 12.18 49.90 -21.75
N TRP A 417 11.33 49.54 -22.72
CA TRP A 417 11.67 48.58 -23.78
C TRP A 417 12.00 49.19 -25.14
N THR A 418 11.81 50.50 -25.34
CA THR A 418 12.31 51.21 -26.52
C THR A 418 13.72 51.74 -26.26
N ALA A 419 14.70 50.84 -26.22
CA ALA A 419 16.09 51.18 -26.55
C ALA A 419 16.31 50.85 -28.04
N PRO A 420 17.06 51.66 -28.82
CA PRO A 420 17.21 51.46 -30.24
C PRO A 420 18.17 50.31 -30.53
N ASP A 421 17.77 49.44 -31.45
CA ASP A 421 18.58 48.58 -32.32
C ASP A 421 20.02 48.30 -31.88
N SER A 422 20.20 47.17 -31.19
CA SER A 422 21.41 46.35 -31.35
C SER A 422 20.99 44.97 -31.80
N ARG A 423 21.16 44.71 -33.10
CA ARG A 423 21.05 43.40 -33.73
C ARG A 423 22.03 42.43 -33.08
N HIS A 424 21.56 41.66 -32.12
CA HIS A 424 22.08 40.34 -31.84
C HIS A 424 20.88 39.42 -31.61
N LEU A 425 20.73 38.46 -32.53
CA LEU A 425 19.89 37.28 -32.36
C LEU A 425 20.37 36.53 -31.12
N ILE A 426 19.84 36.91 -29.97
CA ILE A 426 19.78 36.04 -28.80
C ILE A 426 18.45 35.34 -28.94
N TYR A 427 18.50 34.05 -29.27
CA TYR A 427 17.39 33.16 -29.00
C TYR A 427 17.07 33.34 -27.51
N ASP A 428 15.92 33.96 -27.23
CA ASP A 428 15.34 34.02 -25.90
C ASP A 428 14.86 32.61 -25.60
N GLU A 429 15.79 31.75 -25.19
CA GLU A 429 15.49 30.59 -24.36
C GLU A 429 15.00 31.16 -23.03
N GLY A 430 13.75 31.62 -23.02
CA GLY A 430 13.03 31.82 -21.78
C GLY A 430 13.20 30.54 -20.97
N PHE A 431 13.59 30.70 -19.70
CA PHE A 431 13.63 29.62 -18.72
C PHE A 431 12.22 29.03 -18.61
N HIS A 432 11.91 28.11 -19.52
CA HIS A 432 11.00 27.04 -19.26
C HIS A 432 11.75 26.15 -18.27
N GLU A 433 11.58 26.43 -16.98
CA GLU A 433 11.63 25.33 -16.04
C GLU A 433 10.55 24.37 -16.50
N ASP A 434 11.00 23.28 -17.14
CA ASP A 434 10.36 21.99 -17.11
C ASP A 434 9.80 21.84 -15.70
N THR A 435 8.52 22.17 -15.56
CA THR A 435 7.86 22.05 -14.28
C THR A 435 7.75 20.57 -14.08
N GLU A 436 8.69 20.08 -13.28
CA GLU A 436 8.81 18.70 -12.85
C GLU A 436 7.43 18.07 -12.72
N GLU A 437 7.34 16.91 -13.39
CA GLU A 437 6.47 15.81 -13.07
C GLU A 437 6.39 15.62 -11.54
N GLU A 438 5.52 16.39 -10.87
CA GLU A 438 4.79 15.80 -9.76
C GLU A 438 4.00 14.67 -10.40
N SER A 439 4.39 13.45 -10.06
CA SER A 439 3.76 12.18 -10.43
C SER A 439 2.32 12.11 -9.92
N ILE A 440 1.47 12.98 -10.45
CA ILE A 440 0.05 12.74 -10.60
C ILE A 440 0.02 11.66 -11.67
N ILE A 441 -0.32 10.44 -11.25
CA ILE A 441 -0.80 9.44 -12.19
C ILE A 441 -1.91 10.15 -12.97
N ASP A 442 -1.63 10.45 -14.24
CA ASP A 442 -2.57 11.14 -15.12
C ASP A 442 -3.70 10.16 -15.43
N VAL A 443 -4.72 10.17 -14.57
CA VAL A 443 -5.89 9.29 -14.67
C VAL A 443 -6.67 9.61 -15.96
N ASP A 444 -6.52 10.83 -16.48
CA ASP A 444 -7.18 11.29 -17.71
C ASP A 444 -6.52 10.73 -18.98
N ASN A 445 -5.30 10.16 -18.90
CA ASN A 445 -4.60 9.53 -20.02
C ASN A 445 -4.76 8.00 -20.09
N ILE A 446 -5.64 7.40 -19.29
CA ILE A 446 -6.14 6.04 -19.56
C ILE A 446 -7.24 6.13 -20.62
N GLU A 447 -6.88 6.56 -21.82
CA GLU A 447 -7.69 6.24 -22.99
C GLU A 447 -7.65 4.72 -23.15
N ILE A 448 -8.79 4.07 -22.90
CA ILE A 448 -9.04 2.75 -23.44
C ILE A 448 -8.98 2.96 -24.95
N ILE A 449 -7.90 2.49 -25.58
CA ILE A 449 -7.86 2.31 -27.03
C ILE A 449 -8.96 1.30 -27.35
N GLU A 450 -10.17 1.80 -27.62
CA GLU A 450 -11.21 1.05 -28.29
C GLU A 450 -10.72 0.82 -29.72
N ALA A 451 -9.98 -0.27 -29.88
CA ALA A 451 -9.73 -0.82 -31.19
C ALA A 451 -11.06 -1.33 -31.76
N ASP A 452 -11.65 -0.48 -32.60
CA ASP A 452 -12.35 -0.80 -33.84
C ASP A 452 -13.46 -1.86 -33.73
N GLU A 453 -14.70 -1.41 -33.50
CA GLU A 453 -15.87 -2.03 -34.11
C GLU A 453 -16.81 -0.92 -34.60
N ARG A 454 -16.66 -0.59 -35.89
CA ARG A 454 -17.66 0.18 -36.65
C ARG A 454 -18.98 -0.58 -36.63
N MET A 455 -19.98 -0.07 -35.93
CA MET A 455 -21.37 -0.31 -36.26
C MET A 455 -22.04 1.02 -36.58
N THR A 456 -22.18 1.28 -37.87
CA THR A 456 -22.95 2.37 -38.44
C THR A 456 -24.41 2.23 -38.02
N VAL A 457 -24.87 3.09 -37.11
CA VAL A 457 -26.31 3.31 -36.90
C VAL A 457 -26.72 4.44 -37.82
N SER A 458 -27.28 4.07 -38.98
CA SER A 458 -27.93 4.99 -39.90
C SER A 458 -29.21 5.54 -39.27
N HIS A 459 -29.30 6.87 -39.21
CA HIS A 459 -30.53 7.61 -38.92
C HIS A 459 -31.67 7.14 -39.84
N HIS A 460 -32.77 6.65 -39.25
CA HIS A 460 -34.08 6.71 -39.89
C HIS A 460 -35.06 7.51 -39.03
N SER A 461 -35.59 8.52 -39.70
CA SER A 461 -36.60 9.50 -39.32
C SER A 461 -37.85 8.95 -38.64
N PHE A 462 -38.29 9.65 -37.60
CA PHE A 462 -39.62 9.56 -37.00
C PHE A 462 -40.72 9.78 -38.05
N GLY A 463 -41.58 8.78 -38.22
CA GLY A 463 -42.89 8.89 -38.87
C GLY A 463 -43.98 8.55 -37.85
N THR A 464 -44.79 9.54 -37.52
CA THR A 464 -46.05 9.42 -36.77
C THR A 464 -47.02 8.47 -37.48
N PHE A 465 -47.58 7.46 -36.81
CA PHE A 465 -48.87 6.89 -37.21
C PHE A 465 -49.67 6.33 -36.04
N ASN A 466 -50.98 6.57 -36.14
CA ASN A 466 -52.05 6.36 -35.17
C ASN A 466 -52.39 4.89 -34.89
N PHE A 467 -52.95 4.66 -33.69
CA PHE A 467 -53.74 3.48 -33.33
C PHE A 467 -55.04 3.38 -34.16
N PRO A 468 -55.52 2.15 -34.41
CA PRO A 468 -56.65 1.57 -33.65
C PRO A 468 -56.40 0.08 -33.29
N ALA A 469 -56.70 -0.40 -32.08
CA ALA A 469 -57.99 -0.86 -31.51
C ALA A 469 -58.51 -2.23 -32.05
N GLU A 470 -58.67 -3.17 -31.09
CA GLU A 470 -59.55 -4.37 -31.01
C GLU A 470 -59.27 -5.60 -31.94
N VAL A 471 -58.80 -6.78 -31.41
CA VAL A 471 -59.52 -7.93 -30.76
C VAL A 471 -60.15 -8.91 -31.79
N PRO A 472 -60.27 -10.25 -31.59
CA PRO A 472 -59.47 -11.31 -30.93
C PRO A 472 -59.11 -12.49 -31.89
N GLY A 473 -58.51 -13.60 -31.39
CA GLY A 473 -58.10 -14.83 -32.12
C GLY A 473 -59.25 -15.64 -32.81
N PRO A 474 -59.10 -16.94 -33.20
CA PRO A 474 -58.23 -17.98 -32.62
C PRO A 474 -57.59 -19.01 -33.61
N SER A 475 -56.77 -19.91 -33.02
CA SER A 475 -56.62 -21.36 -33.28
C SER A 475 -56.14 -21.94 -34.62
N THR A 476 -55.32 -23.01 -34.45
CA THR A 476 -55.09 -24.19 -35.34
C THR A 476 -54.30 -23.93 -36.63
N THR A 477 -53.32 -24.72 -37.09
CA THR A 477 -53.01 -26.16 -36.96
C THR A 477 -51.62 -26.40 -37.59
N ASP A 478 -50.93 -27.45 -37.12
CA ASP A 478 -50.06 -28.43 -37.83
C ASP A 478 -49.15 -27.91 -38.97
N VAL A 479 -47.83 -28.06 -38.90
CA VAL A 479 -47.02 -29.31 -38.88
C VAL A 479 -45.66 -29.04 -38.24
#